data_AF-A0A1C0TQY1-F1
#
_entry.id   AF-A0A1C0TQY1-F1
#
_cell.length_a   1.000
_cell.length_b   1.000
_cell.length_c   1.000
_cell.angle_alpha   90.00
_cell.angle_beta   90.00
_cell.angle_gamma   90.00
#
_symmetry.space_group_name_H-M   'P 1'
#
loop_
_entity.id
_entity.type
_entity.pdbx_description
1 polymer ?
#
loop_
_entity_poly.entity_id
_entity_poly.type
_entity_poly.pdbx_seq_one_letter_code
_entity_poly.pdbx_strand_id
1 'polypeptide(L)'
;MKAKALLGTWIGLLFCVFAESKEIALTFDDAPLPGSSLMSGEEKTHRIIQGLQGQQVDDALFFVTTGNIQDEQGAQRIKAYTRAGFHLGHHSHRHMSLNKSSSSDYLQDFDQSHSILQGYNNVLKLHRFPFLHYGETKEKRDQIKIGLEEYEYQIGYVTVDNFDWYLNSKLLEAVNNKQTINYDNLKKVYVDTIWRSIEFYDQIATQYLKKEVKHVLLLHENELAALFIGDLVAHIKSKGWKIISPSKAFTDPVLAKYHTSLNFNKQGRVAALAHFEGAEKALLRSEMENTQYLDDLLKRNDVFK
;
A
#
# COMPACT_ATOMS: atom_id res chain seq x y z
N MET A 1 -58.92 26.55 -45.72
CA MET A 1 -57.72 27.03 -45.00
C MET A 1 -56.99 25.81 -44.42
N LYS A 2 -55.76 25.53 -44.87
CA LYS A 2 -54.96 24.36 -44.42
C LYS A 2 -54.09 24.79 -43.23
N ALA A 3 -54.25 24.13 -42.08
CA ALA A 3 -53.41 24.30 -40.91
C ALA A 3 -52.07 23.56 -41.09
N LYS A 4 -50.95 24.27 -40.93
CA LYS A 4 -49.60 23.69 -40.86
C LYS A 4 -49.28 23.37 -39.41
N ALA A 5 -49.02 22.10 -39.10
CA ALA A 5 -48.46 21.66 -37.84
C ALA A 5 -46.93 21.78 -37.90
N LEU A 6 -46.32 22.53 -36.98
CA LEU A 6 -44.88 22.53 -36.74
C LEU A 6 -44.55 21.39 -35.77
N LEU A 7 -43.80 20.38 -36.23
CA LEU A 7 -43.09 19.46 -35.34
C LEU A 7 -41.80 20.15 -34.85
N GLY A 8 -41.74 20.46 -33.57
CA GLY A 8 -40.51 20.87 -32.89
C GLY A 8 -39.73 19.64 -32.44
N THR A 9 -38.56 19.42 -33.02
CA THR A 9 -37.63 18.36 -32.61
C THR A 9 -36.92 18.79 -31.34
N TRP A 10 -37.23 18.16 -30.21
CA TRP A 10 -36.50 18.35 -28.95
C TRP A 10 -35.22 17.51 -28.99
N ILE A 11 -34.06 18.18 -29.14
CA ILE A 11 -32.75 17.55 -28.97
C ILE A 11 -32.45 17.58 -27.47
N GLY A 12 -32.63 16.44 -26.79
CA GLY A 12 -32.20 16.26 -25.41
C GLY A 12 -30.67 16.11 -25.36
N LEU A 13 -29.98 17.13 -24.85
CA LEU A 13 -28.57 17.04 -24.47
C LEU A 13 -28.45 16.16 -23.22
N LEU A 14 -28.10 14.88 -23.43
CA LEU A 14 -27.63 14.00 -22.36
C LEU A 14 -26.26 14.50 -21.88
N PHE A 15 -26.25 15.17 -20.74
CA PHE A 15 -25.02 15.38 -19.98
C PHE A 15 -24.60 14.04 -19.38
N CYS A 16 -23.68 13.34 -20.03
CA CYS A 16 -22.89 12.31 -19.36
C CYS A 16 -21.99 13.00 -18.33
N VAL A 17 -22.38 12.95 -17.06
CA VAL A 17 -21.45 13.20 -15.97
C VAL A 17 -20.43 12.07 -16.03
N PHE A 18 -19.23 12.35 -16.52
CA PHE A 18 -18.09 11.45 -16.35
C PHE A 18 -17.77 11.42 -14.86
N ALA A 19 -18.33 10.45 -14.13
CA ALA A 19 -17.83 10.12 -12.81
C ALA A 19 -16.40 9.58 -13.01
N GLU A 20 -15.40 10.35 -12.57
CA GLU A 20 -14.04 9.82 -12.52
C GLU A 20 -14.02 8.63 -11.55
N SER A 21 -13.47 7.52 -12.04
CA SER A 21 -13.32 6.32 -11.24
C SER A 21 -12.15 6.53 -10.30
N LYS A 22 -12.37 6.33 -9.00
CA LYS A 22 -11.31 6.33 -7.98
C LYS A 22 -10.20 5.35 -8.36
N GLU A 23 -8.96 5.75 -8.10
CA GLU A 23 -7.76 5.04 -8.54
C GLU A 23 -6.90 4.64 -7.35
N ILE A 24 -6.35 3.42 -7.39
CA ILE A 24 -5.46 2.91 -6.33
C ILE A 24 -4.35 2.02 -6.91
N ALA A 25 -3.12 2.21 -6.44
CA ALA A 25 -2.00 1.30 -6.69
C ALA A 25 -1.77 0.38 -5.49
N LEU A 26 -1.38 -0.87 -5.77
CA LEU A 26 -1.07 -1.88 -4.76
C LEU A 26 0.44 -1.88 -4.49
N THR A 27 0.82 -1.77 -3.21
CA THR A 27 2.23 -1.82 -2.79
C THR A 27 2.42 -2.80 -1.65
N PHE A 28 3.53 -3.53 -1.65
CA PHE A 28 3.87 -4.56 -0.67
C PHE A 28 5.22 -4.26 -0.05
N ASP A 29 5.26 -4.07 1.26
CA ASP A 29 6.50 -3.85 2.02
C ASP A 29 7.14 -5.18 2.45
N ASP A 30 8.40 -5.07 2.84
CA ASP A 30 9.26 -6.13 3.39
C ASP A 30 9.64 -7.29 2.47
N ALA A 31 9.38 -7.17 1.17
CA ALA A 31 9.73 -8.23 0.23
C ALA A 31 11.26 -8.50 0.22
N PRO A 32 11.71 -9.76 0.17
CA PRO A 32 10.92 -10.96 0.43
C PRO A 32 10.81 -11.22 1.94
N LEU A 33 9.62 -11.43 2.50
CA LEU A 33 9.51 -11.93 3.89
C LEU A 33 9.85 -13.43 3.93
N PRO A 34 10.39 -13.96 5.04
CA PRO A 34 10.68 -15.38 5.16
C PRO A 34 9.40 -16.24 5.06
N GLY A 35 9.58 -17.54 4.81
CA GLY A 35 8.49 -18.51 4.93
C GLY A 35 8.05 -18.70 6.38
N SER A 36 6.93 -19.39 6.57
CA SER A 36 6.36 -19.72 7.87
C SER A 36 5.96 -21.20 7.94
N SER A 37 5.36 -21.60 9.06
CA SER A 37 4.76 -22.93 9.24
C SER A 37 3.56 -23.18 8.31
N LEU A 38 2.98 -22.12 7.73
CA LEU A 38 1.84 -22.23 6.83
C LEU A 38 2.27 -22.46 5.37
N MET A 39 3.32 -21.77 4.91
CA MET A 39 3.83 -21.88 3.54
C MET A 39 5.28 -21.45 3.44
N SER A 40 5.99 -21.97 2.43
CA SER A 40 7.35 -21.52 2.13
C SER A 40 7.34 -20.09 1.58
N GLY A 41 8.50 -19.42 1.60
CA GLY A 41 8.64 -18.11 0.98
C GLY A 41 8.39 -18.15 -0.54
N GLU A 42 8.84 -19.22 -1.21
CA GLU A 42 8.59 -19.43 -2.63
C GLU A 42 7.10 -19.57 -2.94
N GLU A 43 6.39 -20.39 -2.15
CA GLU A 43 4.94 -20.58 -2.28
C GLU A 43 4.19 -19.26 -2.06
N LYS A 44 4.58 -18.49 -1.03
CA LYS A 44 4.02 -17.17 -0.75
C LYS A 44 4.13 -16.23 -1.95
N THR A 45 5.35 -16.08 -2.48
CA THR A 45 5.62 -15.25 -3.65
C THR A 45 4.82 -15.71 -4.87
N HIS A 46 4.75 -17.02 -5.13
CA HIS A 46 4.00 -17.57 -6.25
C HIS A 46 2.50 -17.27 -6.14
N ARG A 47 1.91 -17.48 -4.96
CA ARG A 47 0.48 -17.24 -4.70
C ARG A 47 0.11 -15.76 -4.83
N ILE A 48 0.95 -14.83 -4.35
CA ILE A 48 0.74 -13.39 -4.53
C ILE A 48 0.71 -13.04 -6.02
N ILE A 49 1.71 -13.51 -6.79
CA ILE A 49 1.79 -13.27 -8.24
C ILE A 49 0.53 -13.82 -8.94
N GLN A 50 0.14 -15.06 -8.64
CA GLN A 50 -1.04 -15.69 -9.22
C GLN A 50 -2.34 -14.93 -8.88
N GLY A 51 -2.50 -14.48 -7.64
CA GLY A 51 -3.68 -13.73 -7.22
C GLY A 51 -3.80 -12.39 -7.95
N LEU A 52 -2.69 -11.67 -8.11
CA LEU A 52 -2.65 -10.41 -8.85
C LEU A 52 -2.93 -10.62 -10.36
N GLN A 53 -2.24 -11.57 -10.99
CA GLN A 53 -2.42 -11.86 -12.42
C GLN A 53 -3.80 -12.43 -12.74
N GLY A 54 -4.33 -13.31 -11.87
CA GLY A 54 -5.68 -13.86 -11.99
C GLY A 54 -6.77 -12.79 -11.93
N GLN A 55 -6.49 -11.67 -11.27
CA GLN A 55 -7.35 -10.49 -11.26
C GLN A 55 -6.99 -9.44 -12.30
N GLN A 56 -6.10 -9.74 -13.26
CA GLN A 56 -5.66 -8.79 -14.29
C GLN A 56 -5.14 -7.49 -13.67
N VAL A 57 -4.23 -7.61 -12.71
CA VAL A 57 -3.42 -6.49 -12.24
C VAL A 57 -2.14 -6.47 -13.06
N ASP A 58 -2.02 -5.46 -13.93
CA ASP A 58 -0.87 -5.34 -14.83
C ASP A 58 0.42 -4.95 -14.11
N ASP A 59 0.30 -4.26 -12.97
CA ASP A 59 1.43 -3.71 -12.25
C ASP A 59 1.15 -3.55 -10.74
N ALA A 60 2.17 -3.80 -9.92
CA ALA A 60 2.21 -3.64 -8.46
C ALA A 60 3.64 -3.33 -8.04
N LEU A 61 3.83 -2.75 -6.85
CA LEU A 61 5.16 -2.38 -6.34
C LEU A 61 5.53 -3.18 -5.11
N PHE A 62 6.69 -3.83 -5.13
CA PHE A 62 7.25 -4.54 -3.98
C PHE A 62 8.44 -3.75 -3.43
N PHE A 63 8.28 -3.12 -2.27
CA PHE A 63 9.36 -2.46 -1.56
C PHE A 63 10.25 -3.51 -0.90
N VAL A 64 11.50 -3.55 -1.35
CA VAL A 64 12.45 -4.61 -1.00
C VAL A 64 13.29 -4.20 0.20
N THR A 65 13.20 -5.00 1.26
CA THR A 65 14.15 -4.97 2.39
C THR A 65 15.29 -5.90 2.02
N THR A 66 16.40 -5.35 1.52
CA THR A 66 17.45 -6.17 0.90
C THR A 66 18.18 -7.08 1.88
N GLY A 67 18.15 -6.80 3.19
CA GLY A 67 18.67 -7.70 4.22
C GLY A 67 17.87 -9.01 4.37
N ASN A 68 16.66 -9.06 3.82
CA ASN A 68 15.88 -10.29 3.77
C ASN A 68 16.29 -11.21 2.60
N ILE A 69 17.13 -10.75 1.67
CA ILE A 69 17.69 -11.56 0.58
C ILE A 69 18.91 -12.31 1.14
N GLN A 70 18.67 -13.41 1.84
CA GLN A 70 19.71 -14.14 2.57
C GLN A 70 20.47 -15.15 1.71
N ASP A 71 19.87 -15.60 0.60
CA ASP A 71 20.42 -16.61 -0.29
C ASP A 71 19.90 -16.47 -1.73
N GLU A 72 20.32 -17.40 -2.61
CA GLU A 72 19.87 -17.41 -4.01
C GLU A 72 18.35 -17.64 -4.12
N GLN A 73 17.72 -18.36 -3.19
CA GLN A 73 16.25 -18.55 -3.22
C GLN A 73 15.53 -17.22 -2.97
N GLY A 74 15.99 -16.43 -2.00
CA GLY A 74 15.52 -15.05 -1.77
C GLY A 74 15.70 -14.17 -3.01
N ALA A 75 16.86 -14.26 -3.67
CA ALA A 75 17.13 -13.51 -4.90
C ALA A 75 16.20 -13.94 -6.05
N GLN A 76 15.93 -15.24 -6.18
CA GLN A 76 15.01 -15.78 -7.18
C GLN A 76 13.56 -15.34 -6.95
N ARG A 77 13.12 -15.22 -5.69
CA ARG A 77 11.80 -14.67 -5.35
C ARG A 77 11.65 -13.21 -5.79
N ILE A 78 12.64 -12.36 -5.54
CA ILE A 78 12.61 -10.98 -6.05
C ILE A 78 12.62 -10.92 -7.59
N LYS A 79 13.43 -11.78 -8.24
CA LYS A 79 13.42 -11.93 -9.70
C LYS A 79 12.07 -12.47 -10.23
N ALA A 80 11.29 -13.18 -9.42
CA ALA A 80 9.98 -13.69 -9.85
C ALA A 80 8.95 -12.55 -9.96
N TYR A 81 8.96 -11.59 -9.04
CA TYR A 81 8.10 -10.40 -9.13
C TYR A 81 8.39 -9.58 -10.39
N THR A 82 9.66 -9.33 -10.71
CA THR A 82 10.02 -8.57 -11.92
C THR A 82 9.73 -9.34 -13.21
N ARG A 83 9.91 -10.67 -13.23
CA ARG A 83 9.48 -11.53 -14.36
C ARG A 83 7.98 -11.54 -14.56
N ALA A 84 7.20 -11.34 -13.51
CA ALA A 84 5.74 -11.23 -13.57
C ALA A 84 5.26 -9.85 -14.08
N GLY A 85 6.17 -8.90 -14.30
CA GLY A 85 5.86 -7.54 -14.77
C GLY A 85 5.78 -6.49 -13.66
N PHE A 86 5.92 -6.88 -12.40
CA PHE A 86 5.80 -5.97 -11.26
C PHE A 86 7.08 -5.19 -10.99
N HIS A 87 6.93 -4.01 -10.39
CA HIS A 87 8.05 -3.15 -10.03
C HIS A 87 8.61 -3.47 -8.64
N LEU A 88 9.88 -3.12 -8.45
CA LEU A 88 10.54 -3.11 -7.15
C LEU A 88 10.74 -1.68 -6.67
N GLY A 89 10.69 -1.48 -5.36
CA GLY A 89 11.02 -0.24 -4.67
C GLY A 89 12.05 -0.49 -3.58
N HIS A 90 12.58 0.59 -3.00
CA HIS A 90 13.61 0.50 -1.98
C HIS A 90 13.01 0.60 -0.57
N HIS A 91 13.34 -0.36 0.32
CA HIS A 91 12.88 -0.39 1.72
C HIS A 91 13.99 -0.50 2.77
N SER A 92 15.17 0.07 2.48
CA SER A 92 16.36 -0.02 3.34
C SER A 92 16.96 -1.44 3.33
N HIS A 93 18.13 -1.62 3.94
CA HIS A 93 18.78 -2.94 4.04
C HIS A 93 18.33 -3.64 5.32
N ARG A 94 18.49 -2.98 6.47
CA ARG A 94 18.22 -3.54 7.81
C ARG A 94 16.81 -3.24 8.33
N HIS A 95 15.93 -2.69 7.50
CA HIS A 95 14.60 -2.22 7.89
C HIS A 95 14.67 -1.24 9.08
N MET A 96 15.60 -0.29 8.99
CA MET A 96 15.90 0.63 10.10
C MET A 96 14.83 1.71 10.25
N SER A 97 14.39 1.94 11.48
CA SER A 97 13.54 3.08 11.81
C SER A 97 14.37 4.35 11.84
N LEU A 98 14.16 5.28 10.90
CA LEU A 98 14.82 6.59 10.93
C LEU A 98 14.51 7.37 12.20
N ASN A 99 13.35 7.18 12.85
CA ASN A 99 13.06 7.81 14.14
C ASN A 99 14.03 7.39 15.26
N LYS A 100 14.72 6.25 15.10
CA LYS A 100 15.57 5.61 16.13
C LYS A 100 17.05 5.53 15.77
N SER A 101 17.44 5.88 14.55
CA SER A 101 18.84 5.86 14.08
C SER A 101 19.42 7.27 13.95
N SER A 102 20.72 7.46 13.70
CA SER A 102 21.21 8.74 13.19
C SER A 102 20.88 8.90 11.70
N SER A 103 20.97 10.12 11.15
CA SER A 103 20.82 10.33 9.69
C SER A 103 21.93 9.63 8.91
N SER A 104 23.16 9.65 9.43
CA SER A 104 24.33 9.01 8.82
C SER A 104 24.16 7.49 8.73
N ASP A 105 23.79 6.84 9.84
CA ASP A 105 23.60 5.39 9.86
C ASP A 105 22.46 4.97 8.92
N TYR A 106 21.40 5.78 8.83
CA TYR A 106 20.30 5.52 7.91
C TYR A 106 20.71 5.65 6.44
N LEU A 107 21.53 6.65 6.09
CA LEU A 107 22.01 6.83 4.71
C LEU A 107 23.01 5.74 4.30
N GLN A 108 23.83 5.24 5.23
CA GLN A 108 24.70 4.09 4.97
C GLN A 108 23.87 2.82 4.69
N ASP A 109 22.83 2.58 5.48
CA ASP A 109 21.91 1.47 5.27
C ASP A 109 21.10 1.59 3.95
N PHE A 110 20.71 2.82 3.61
CA PHE A 110 20.13 3.15 2.32
C PHE A 110 21.10 2.84 1.17
N ASP A 111 22.34 3.30 1.22
CA ASP A 111 23.33 3.11 0.15
C ASP A 111 23.63 1.62 -0.09
N GLN A 112 23.70 0.83 0.99
CA GLN A 112 23.85 -0.63 0.87
C GLN A 112 22.67 -1.26 0.12
N SER A 113 21.43 -0.88 0.45
CA SER A 113 20.24 -1.41 -0.21
C SER A 113 20.11 -0.90 -1.65
N HIS A 114 20.43 0.36 -1.91
CA HIS A 114 20.54 0.93 -3.24
C HIS A 114 21.51 0.12 -4.12
N SER A 115 22.72 -0.15 -3.63
CA SER A 115 23.74 -0.92 -4.33
C SER A 115 23.27 -2.33 -4.68
N ILE A 116 22.60 -3.02 -3.76
CA ILE A 116 22.04 -4.36 -4.02
C ILE A 116 20.93 -4.30 -5.08
N LEU A 117 20.05 -3.29 -5.00
CA LEU A 117 18.93 -3.14 -5.95
C LEU A 117 19.38 -2.81 -7.38
N GLN A 118 20.58 -2.27 -7.59
CA GLN A 118 21.14 -2.09 -8.94
C GLN A 118 21.27 -3.41 -9.71
N GLY A 119 21.34 -4.55 -9.02
CA GLY A 119 21.37 -5.88 -9.65
C GLY A 119 20.02 -6.41 -10.13
N TYR A 120 18.93 -5.68 -9.93
CA TYR A 120 17.57 -6.10 -10.28
C TYR A 120 16.95 -5.20 -11.35
N ASN A 121 16.11 -5.79 -12.19
CA ASN A 121 15.33 -5.07 -13.20
C ASN A 121 14.08 -4.43 -12.58
N ASN A 122 13.45 -3.51 -13.32
CA ASN A 122 12.16 -2.93 -12.98
C ASN A 122 12.10 -2.22 -11.61
N VAL A 123 13.22 -1.61 -11.19
CA VAL A 123 13.32 -0.86 -9.94
C VAL A 123 12.87 0.58 -10.17
N LEU A 124 11.81 1.00 -9.47
CA LEU A 124 11.45 2.41 -9.36
C LEU A 124 12.31 3.06 -8.28
N LYS A 125 12.75 4.30 -8.55
CA LYS A 125 13.47 5.15 -7.59
C LYS A 125 12.53 5.71 -6.54
N LEU A 126 11.88 4.81 -5.80
CA LEU A 126 10.96 5.10 -4.71
C LEU A 126 11.50 4.50 -3.43
N HIS A 127 11.67 5.33 -2.40
CA HIS A 127 12.11 4.91 -1.07
C HIS A 127 10.93 4.95 -0.10
N ARG A 128 10.53 3.79 0.43
CA ARG A 128 9.57 3.68 1.53
C ARG A 128 10.35 3.59 2.84
N PHE A 129 10.05 4.48 3.78
CA PHE A 129 10.68 4.47 5.10
C PHE A 129 10.11 3.31 5.93
N PRO A 130 10.95 2.41 6.48
CA PRO A 130 10.51 1.40 7.44
C PRO A 130 9.64 1.97 8.55
N PHE A 131 8.56 1.28 8.89
CA PHE A 131 7.56 1.70 9.89
C PHE A 131 6.85 3.04 9.59
N LEU A 132 7.01 3.58 8.38
CA LEU A 132 6.62 4.96 8.03
C LEU A 132 7.26 5.99 8.98
N HIS A 133 8.44 5.69 9.48
CA HIS A 133 9.21 6.56 10.36
C HIS A 133 10.09 7.48 9.52
N TYR A 134 9.62 8.69 9.23
CA TYR A 134 10.30 9.66 8.36
C TYR A 134 11.42 10.45 9.05
N GLY A 135 11.61 10.29 10.37
CA GLY A 135 12.50 11.09 11.20
C GLY A 135 11.73 12.07 12.09
N GLU A 136 12.11 12.12 13.37
CA GLU A 136 11.42 12.90 14.42
C GLU A 136 11.58 14.42 14.26
N THR A 137 12.69 14.90 13.67
CA THR A 137 12.97 16.33 13.51
C THR A 137 12.95 16.77 12.05
N LYS A 138 12.72 18.06 11.81
CA LYS A 138 12.72 18.63 10.46
C LYS A 138 14.12 18.52 9.83
N GLU A 139 15.15 18.80 10.61
CA GLU A 139 16.56 18.77 10.17
C GLU A 139 16.93 17.37 9.67
N LYS A 140 16.46 16.33 10.37
CA LYS A 140 16.65 14.95 9.96
C LYS A 140 15.91 14.62 8.67
N ARG A 141 14.66 15.07 8.54
CA ARG A 141 13.88 14.92 7.30
C ARG A 141 14.54 15.65 6.13
N ASP A 142 15.12 16.82 6.35
CA ASP A 142 15.86 17.57 5.33
C ASP A 142 17.12 16.81 4.88
N GLN A 143 17.94 16.36 5.83
CA GLN A 143 19.15 15.60 5.54
C GLN A 143 18.87 14.33 4.74
N ILE A 144 17.87 13.55 5.15
CA ILE A 144 17.51 12.33 4.44
C ILE A 144 16.90 12.65 3.07
N LYS A 145 16.06 13.69 2.96
CA LYS A 145 15.53 14.12 1.66
C LYS A 145 16.67 14.42 0.68
N ILE A 146 17.71 15.16 1.10
CA ILE A 146 18.89 15.46 0.27
C ILE A 146 19.58 14.16 -0.14
N GLY A 147 19.87 13.27 0.80
CA GLY A 147 20.53 11.99 0.49
C GLY A 147 19.73 11.08 -0.44
N LEU A 148 18.40 11.09 -0.37
CA LEU A 148 17.55 10.38 -1.34
C LEU A 148 17.64 11.01 -2.74
N GLU A 149 17.60 12.34 -2.82
CA GLU A 149 17.66 13.10 -4.07
C GLU A 149 19.00 12.96 -4.80
N GLU A 150 20.11 12.76 -4.08
CA GLU A 150 21.43 12.46 -4.66
C GLU A 150 21.43 11.19 -5.52
N TYR A 151 20.56 10.23 -5.20
CA TYR A 151 20.37 8.99 -5.96
C TYR A 151 19.09 8.98 -6.81
N GLU A 152 18.47 10.16 -6.98
CA GLU A 152 17.22 10.41 -7.71
C GLU A 152 16.00 9.68 -7.12
N TYR A 153 16.05 9.30 -5.84
CA TYR A 153 14.92 8.67 -5.17
C TYR A 153 13.87 9.69 -4.75
N GLN A 154 12.62 9.39 -5.07
CA GLN A 154 11.46 10.03 -4.50
C GLN A 154 10.98 9.25 -3.27
N ILE A 155 10.18 9.90 -2.45
CA ILE A 155 9.52 9.25 -1.32
C ILE A 155 8.40 8.35 -1.84
N GLY A 156 8.54 7.05 -1.62
CA GLY A 156 7.46 6.08 -1.76
C GLY A 156 6.49 6.20 -0.60
N TYR A 157 5.64 7.23 -0.59
CA TYR A 157 4.61 7.41 0.43
C TYR A 157 3.49 6.35 0.36
N VAL A 158 2.66 6.30 1.39
CA VAL A 158 1.38 5.56 1.41
C VAL A 158 0.25 6.57 1.51
N THR A 159 -0.95 6.24 1.04
CA THR A 159 -2.15 7.04 1.31
C THR A 159 -3.19 6.28 2.11
N VAL A 160 -3.14 4.95 2.06
CA VAL A 160 -4.03 4.06 2.80
C VAL A 160 -3.15 3.15 3.65
N ASP A 161 -3.21 3.36 4.97
CA ASP A 161 -2.59 2.50 5.97
C ASP A 161 -3.61 1.50 6.54
N ASN A 162 -3.12 0.35 6.99
CA ASN A 162 -3.88 -0.69 7.67
C ASN A 162 -2.91 -1.61 8.42
N PHE A 163 -3.45 -2.46 9.30
CA PHE A 163 -2.64 -3.39 10.08
C PHE A 163 -2.76 -4.84 9.56
N ASP A 164 -2.62 -5.06 8.25
CA ASP A 164 -2.58 -6.41 7.66
C ASP A 164 -1.49 -7.28 8.29
N TRP A 165 -0.32 -6.69 8.60
CA TRP A 165 0.76 -7.35 9.33
C TRP A 165 0.31 -7.89 10.69
N TYR A 166 -0.61 -7.20 11.37
CA TYR A 166 -1.12 -7.64 12.66
C TYR A 166 -2.09 -8.80 12.49
N LEU A 167 -3.04 -8.70 11.54
CA LEU A 167 -3.93 -9.82 11.20
C LEU A 167 -3.10 -11.05 10.80
N ASN A 168 -2.01 -10.85 10.06
CA ASN A 168 -1.10 -11.94 9.66
C ASN A 168 -0.43 -12.57 10.88
N SER A 169 0.01 -11.77 11.84
CA SER A 169 0.58 -12.30 13.09
C SER A 169 -0.41 -13.17 13.86
N LYS A 170 -1.71 -12.82 13.85
CA LYS A 170 -2.77 -13.63 14.46
C LYS A 170 -3.03 -14.93 13.71
N LEU A 171 -2.99 -14.92 12.39
CA LEU A 171 -3.04 -16.15 11.59
C LEU A 171 -1.88 -17.08 11.95
N LEU A 172 -0.64 -16.55 11.98
CA LEU A 172 0.54 -17.36 12.28
C LEU A 172 0.52 -17.89 13.72
N GLU A 173 0.05 -17.10 14.69
CA GLU A 173 -0.19 -17.54 16.07
C GLU A 173 -1.16 -18.73 16.10
N ALA A 174 -2.30 -18.62 15.41
CA ALA A 174 -3.30 -19.69 15.33
C ALA A 174 -2.75 -20.97 14.69
N VAL A 175 -1.99 -20.83 13.59
CA VAL A 175 -1.32 -21.97 12.91
C VAL A 175 -0.35 -22.66 13.87
N ASN A 176 0.51 -21.90 14.55
CA ASN A 176 1.51 -22.45 15.47
C ASN A 176 0.88 -23.13 16.69
N ASN A 177 -0.26 -22.59 17.16
CA ASN A 177 -1.06 -23.17 18.24
C ASN A 177 -1.98 -24.31 17.78
N LYS A 178 -1.94 -24.68 16.49
CA LYS A 178 -2.77 -25.73 15.89
C LYS A 178 -4.27 -25.51 16.11
N GLN A 179 -4.69 -24.24 16.14
CA GLN A 179 -6.10 -23.87 16.19
C GLN A 179 -6.80 -24.23 14.88
N THR A 180 -8.10 -24.48 14.94
CA THR A 180 -8.91 -24.62 13.74
C THR A 180 -9.19 -23.24 13.18
N ILE A 181 -8.80 -23.00 11.92
CA ILE A 181 -8.95 -21.71 11.24
C ILE A 181 -10.10 -21.80 10.25
N ASN A 182 -11.08 -20.90 10.38
CA ASN A 182 -12.10 -20.69 9.35
C ASN A 182 -11.58 -19.68 8.31
N TYR A 183 -11.01 -20.20 7.22
CA TYR A 183 -10.42 -19.37 6.16
C TYR A 183 -11.44 -18.51 5.41
N ASP A 184 -12.71 -18.91 5.31
CA ASP A 184 -13.74 -18.08 4.67
C ASP A 184 -14.07 -16.84 5.53
N ASN A 185 -14.16 -17.03 6.85
CA ASN A 185 -14.36 -15.91 7.76
C ASN A 185 -13.10 -15.03 7.85
N LEU A 186 -11.90 -15.62 7.82
CA LEU A 186 -10.65 -14.87 7.79
C LEU A 186 -10.52 -14.00 6.54
N LYS A 187 -10.81 -14.57 5.36
CA LYS A 187 -10.87 -13.85 4.08
C LYS A 187 -11.80 -12.66 4.15
N LYS A 188 -13.02 -12.86 4.67
CA LYS A 188 -13.99 -11.77 4.84
C LYS A 188 -13.44 -10.68 5.75
N VAL A 189 -12.89 -11.04 6.92
CA VAL A 189 -12.29 -10.07 7.85
C VAL A 189 -11.15 -9.30 7.19
N TYR A 190 -10.25 -9.97 6.47
CA TYR A 190 -9.12 -9.35 5.79
C TYR A 190 -9.58 -8.35 4.72
N VAL A 191 -10.45 -8.78 3.80
CA VAL A 191 -10.96 -7.94 2.70
C VAL A 191 -11.76 -6.76 3.25
N ASP A 192 -12.67 -6.99 4.20
CA ASP A 192 -13.51 -5.94 4.78
C ASP A 192 -12.66 -4.92 5.56
N THR A 193 -11.61 -5.36 6.27
CA THR A 193 -10.70 -4.48 7.02
C THR A 193 -9.97 -3.52 6.07
N ILE A 194 -9.35 -4.06 5.02
CA ILE A 194 -8.59 -3.24 4.08
C ILE A 194 -9.51 -2.33 3.29
N TRP A 195 -10.68 -2.83 2.86
CA TRP A 195 -11.67 -2.01 2.17
C TRP A 195 -12.14 -0.83 3.01
N ARG A 196 -12.44 -1.03 4.30
CA ARG A 196 -12.81 0.07 5.21
C ARG A 196 -11.68 1.07 5.41
N SER A 197 -10.42 0.64 5.42
CA SER A 197 -9.28 1.58 5.39
C SER A 197 -9.24 2.40 4.10
N ILE A 198 -9.47 1.79 2.93
CA ILE A 198 -9.52 2.50 1.65
C ILE A 198 -10.60 3.59 1.68
N GLU A 199 -11.83 3.23 2.09
CA GLU A 199 -12.95 4.17 2.19
C GLU A 199 -12.67 5.31 3.17
N PHE A 200 -12.08 5.00 4.33
CA PHE A 200 -11.74 5.99 5.35
C PHE A 200 -10.75 7.04 4.83
N TYR A 201 -9.64 6.62 4.22
CA TYR A 201 -8.63 7.56 3.74
C TYR A 201 -9.08 8.34 2.51
N ASP A 202 -9.92 7.75 1.65
CA ASP A 202 -10.56 8.46 0.55
C ASP A 202 -11.56 9.54 1.03
N GLN A 203 -12.31 9.25 2.09
CA GLN A 203 -13.17 10.25 2.75
C GLN A 203 -12.35 11.41 3.32
N ILE A 204 -11.19 11.14 3.94
CA ILE A 204 -10.27 12.20 4.41
C ILE A 204 -9.77 13.03 3.23
N ALA A 205 -9.32 12.40 2.14
CA ALA A 205 -8.84 13.10 0.95
C ALA A 205 -9.92 14.03 0.38
N THR A 206 -11.14 13.51 0.23
CA THR A 206 -12.31 14.27 -0.25
C THR A 206 -12.63 15.43 0.69
N GLN A 207 -12.63 15.20 2.01
CA GLN A 207 -13.01 16.19 3.00
C GLN A 207 -11.98 17.33 3.13
N TYR A 208 -10.70 17.02 3.18
CA TYR A 208 -9.66 18.00 3.52
C TYR A 208 -8.86 18.48 2.31
N LEU A 209 -8.60 17.63 1.32
CA LEU A 209 -7.83 18.00 0.13
C LEU A 209 -8.72 18.52 -1.00
N LYS A 210 -10.05 18.32 -0.90
CA LYS A 210 -11.07 18.75 -1.87
C LYS A 210 -10.78 18.31 -3.31
N LYS A 211 -10.05 17.20 -3.46
CA LYS A 211 -9.62 16.63 -4.73
C LYS A 211 -9.66 15.12 -4.64
N GLU A 212 -10.01 14.48 -5.75
CA GLU A 212 -9.72 13.07 -5.92
C GLU A 212 -8.20 12.89 -6.01
N VAL A 213 -7.69 11.84 -5.38
CA VAL A 213 -6.27 11.53 -5.36
C VAL A 213 -6.06 10.09 -5.80
N LYS A 214 -4.89 9.84 -6.39
CA LYS A 214 -4.47 8.48 -6.71
C LYS A 214 -3.92 7.81 -5.45
N HIS A 215 -4.66 6.84 -4.93
CA HIS A 215 -4.28 6.18 -3.70
C HIS A 215 -3.12 5.19 -3.91
N VAL A 216 -2.32 5.03 -2.86
CA VAL A 216 -1.27 4.02 -2.72
C VAL A 216 -1.59 3.20 -1.46
N LEU A 217 -1.95 1.93 -1.67
CA LEU A 217 -2.28 0.99 -0.61
C LEU A 217 -1.01 0.35 -0.05
N LEU A 218 -0.84 0.43 1.27
CA LEU A 218 0.17 -0.34 1.99
C LEU A 218 -0.34 -1.76 2.27
N LEU A 219 0.41 -2.77 1.85
CA LEU A 219 0.30 -4.17 2.26
C LEU A 219 1.70 -4.67 2.61
N HIS A 220 1.82 -5.86 3.15
CA HIS A 220 3.11 -6.55 3.31
C HIS A 220 3.14 -7.84 2.49
N GLU A 221 4.33 -8.31 2.09
CA GLU A 221 4.53 -9.59 1.39
C GLU A 221 4.31 -10.79 2.34
N ASN A 222 3.10 -10.96 2.86
CA ASN A 222 2.78 -11.90 3.94
C ASN A 222 1.81 -13.02 3.50
N GLU A 223 1.50 -13.94 4.43
CA GLU A 223 0.63 -15.08 4.18
C GLU A 223 -0.81 -14.66 3.85
N LEU A 224 -1.34 -13.62 4.49
CA LEU A 224 -2.68 -13.12 4.17
C LEU A 224 -2.76 -12.54 2.76
N ALA A 225 -1.75 -11.79 2.32
CA ALA A 225 -1.66 -11.33 0.94
C ALA A 225 -1.59 -12.53 -0.03
N ALA A 226 -0.76 -13.54 0.27
CA ALA A 226 -0.69 -14.76 -0.53
C ALA A 226 -2.01 -15.53 -0.61
N LEU A 227 -2.80 -15.53 0.47
CA LEU A 227 -4.09 -16.22 0.48
C LEU A 227 -5.20 -15.44 -0.23
N PHE A 228 -5.24 -14.10 -0.07
CA PHE A 228 -6.45 -13.32 -0.33
C PHE A 228 -6.26 -12.07 -1.22
N ILE A 229 -5.08 -11.83 -1.79
CA ILE A 229 -4.89 -10.65 -2.66
C ILE A 229 -5.85 -10.66 -3.86
N GLY A 230 -6.14 -11.83 -4.42
CA GLY A 230 -7.11 -11.98 -5.50
C GLY A 230 -8.52 -11.55 -5.07
N ASP A 231 -8.97 -11.98 -3.89
CA ASP A 231 -10.28 -11.59 -3.34
C ASP A 231 -10.35 -10.09 -3.06
N LEU A 232 -9.29 -9.51 -2.50
CA LEU A 232 -9.20 -8.08 -2.22
C LEU A 232 -9.31 -7.25 -3.50
N VAL A 233 -8.54 -7.61 -4.54
CA VAL A 233 -8.58 -6.90 -5.83
C VAL A 233 -9.95 -7.02 -6.49
N ALA A 234 -10.54 -8.22 -6.48
CA ALA A 234 -11.90 -8.42 -6.99
C ALA A 234 -12.91 -7.52 -6.27
N HIS A 235 -12.80 -7.41 -4.94
CA HIS A 235 -13.64 -6.55 -4.13
C HIS A 235 -13.48 -5.08 -4.50
N ILE A 236 -12.24 -4.57 -4.57
CA ILE A 236 -11.95 -3.18 -4.95
C ILE A 236 -12.54 -2.86 -6.34
N LYS A 237 -12.33 -3.73 -7.34
CA LYS A 237 -12.90 -3.57 -8.68
C LYS A 237 -14.43 -3.59 -8.68
N SER A 238 -15.05 -4.47 -7.88
CA SER A 238 -16.51 -4.55 -7.75
C SER A 238 -17.14 -3.26 -7.19
N LYS A 239 -16.36 -2.46 -6.46
CA LYS A 239 -16.75 -1.15 -5.93
C LYS A 239 -16.53 -0.01 -6.93
N GLY A 240 -16.14 -0.32 -8.16
CA GLY A 240 -15.92 0.65 -9.23
C GLY A 240 -14.57 1.35 -9.18
N TRP A 241 -13.62 0.88 -8.37
CA TRP A 241 -12.26 1.44 -8.32
C TRP A 241 -11.38 0.82 -9.41
N LYS A 242 -10.45 1.62 -9.93
CA LYS A 242 -9.41 1.19 -10.87
C LYS A 242 -8.12 0.89 -10.12
N ILE A 243 -7.59 -0.31 -10.34
CA ILE A 243 -6.21 -0.61 -10.00
C ILE A 243 -5.32 0.03 -11.06
N ILE A 244 -4.40 0.90 -10.65
CA ILE A 244 -3.46 1.60 -11.52
C ILE A 244 -2.01 1.24 -11.20
N SER A 245 -1.11 1.48 -12.15
CA SER A 245 0.32 1.26 -11.91
C SER A 245 0.86 2.17 -10.79
N PRO A 246 1.84 1.68 -10.00
CA PRO A 246 2.56 2.51 -9.02
C PRO A 246 3.14 3.77 -9.66
N SER A 247 3.78 3.67 -10.82
CA SER A 247 4.33 4.82 -11.56
C SER A 247 3.27 5.90 -11.85
N LYS A 248 2.01 5.51 -12.12
CA LYS A 248 0.91 6.47 -12.29
C LYS A 248 0.46 7.05 -10.96
N ALA A 249 0.38 6.26 -9.89
CA ALA A 249 -0.08 6.72 -8.58
C ALA A 249 0.86 7.76 -7.96
N PHE A 250 2.18 7.54 -8.06
CA PHE A 250 3.18 8.44 -7.48
C PHE A 250 3.34 9.79 -8.21
N THR A 251 2.67 9.98 -9.35
CA THR A 251 2.63 11.26 -10.09
C THR A 251 1.42 12.13 -9.76
N ASP A 252 0.66 11.79 -8.71
CA ASP A 252 -0.45 12.61 -8.25
C ASP A 252 0.02 14.04 -7.87
N PRO A 253 -0.53 15.11 -8.49
CA PRO A 253 -0.03 16.47 -8.30
C PRO A 253 -0.30 17.04 -6.90
N VAL A 254 -1.24 16.47 -6.14
CA VAL A 254 -1.55 16.86 -4.76
C VAL A 254 -0.59 16.15 -3.82
N LEU A 255 -0.39 14.85 -4.01
CA LEU A 255 0.37 14.01 -3.07
C LEU A 255 1.88 14.07 -3.29
N ALA A 256 2.34 14.30 -4.52
CA ALA A 256 3.76 14.32 -4.88
C ALA A 256 4.56 15.44 -4.19
N LYS A 257 3.89 16.51 -3.75
CA LYS A 257 4.53 17.61 -3.02
C LYS A 257 4.85 17.15 -1.59
N TYR A 258 6.12 16.82 -1.33
CA TYR A 258 6.61 16.57 0.02
C TYR A 258 7.24 17.82 0.62
N HIS A 259 6.82 18.15 1.85
CA HIS A 259 7.44 19.17 2.67
C HIS A 259 8.00 18.52 3.93
N THR A 260 9.24 18.82 4.27
CA THR A 260 9.89 18.30 5.49
C THR A 260 9.27 18.86 6.77
N SER A 261 8.41 19.88 6.65
CA SER A 261 7.56 20.36 7.75
C SER A 261 6.42 19.41 8.11
N LEU A 262 6.07 18.45 7.24
CA LEU A 262 5.09 17.41 7.58
C LEU A 262 5.66 16.54 8.71
N ASN A 263 4.99 16.53 9.86
CA ASN A 263 5.39 15.77 11.05
C ASN A 263 4.35 14.71 11.47
N PHE A 264 3.28 14.56 10.71
CA PHE A 264 2.22 13.55 10.91
C PHE A 264 2.17 12.56 9.74
N ASN A 265 3.32 11.93 9.45
CA ASN A 265 3.48 11.08 8.26
C ASN A 265 3.13 9.61 8.48
N LYS A 266 2.95 9.18 9.74
CA LYS A 266 2.77 7.76 10.07
C LYS A 266 1.45 7.20 9.54
N GLN A 267 0.40 8.00 9.47
CA GLN A 267 -0.91 7.63 8.91
C GLN A 267 -0.95 7.85 7.37
N GLY A 268 0.20 8.02 6.72
CA GLY A 268 0.29 8.26 5.28
C GLY A 268 0.10 9.71 4.85
N ARG A 269 0.28 9.94 3.55
CA ARG A 269 0.35 11.27 2.93
C ARG A 269 -0.97 12.03 2.99
N VAL A 270 -2.10 11.34 2.82
CA VAL A 270 -3.42 11.97 2.89
C VAL A 270 -3.67 12.53 4.29
N ALA A 271 -3.42 11.74 5.33
CA ALA A 271 -3.53 12.20 6.71
C ALA A 271 -2.51 13.31 7.03
N ALA A 272 -1.27 13.19 6.55
CA ALA A 272 -0.25 14.22 6.75
C ALA A 272 -0.69 15.58 6.19
N LEU A 273 -1.21 15.60 4.96
CA LEU A 273 -1.71 16.82 4.31
C LEU A 273 -3.00 17.32 4.96
N ALA A 274 -3.94 16.44 5.29
CA ALA A 274 -5.16 16.83 5.99
C ALA A 274 -4.84 17.50 7.34
N HIS A 275 -3.89 16.94 8.10
CA HIS A 275 -3.43 17.56 9.34
C HIS A 275 -2.77 18.92 9.11
N PHE A 276 -1.97 19.05 8.05
CA PHE A 276 -1.35 20.31 7.66
C PHE A 276 -2.39 21.39 7.31
N GLU A 277 -3.52 21.00 6.71
CA GLU A 277 -4.69 21.87 6.45
C GLU A 277 -5.59 22.09 7.69
N GLY A 278 -5.18 21.62 8.87
CA GLY A 278 -5.87 21.89 10.15
C GLY A 278 -6.78 20.78 10.68
N ALA A 279 -6.78 19.59 10.07
CA ALA A 279 -7.53 18.46 10.60
C ALA A 279 -6.99 17.97 11.96
N GLU A 280 -7.89 17.61 12.87
CA GLU A 280 -7.53 17.03 14.17
C GLU A 280 -6.95 15.62 14.02
N LYS A 281 -5.78 15.36 14.61
CA LYS A 281 -5.08 14.06 14.50
C LYS A 281 -5.94 12.86 14.89
N ALA A 282 -6.82 13.03 15.89
CA ALA A 282 -7.70 11.97 16.37
C ALA A 282 -8.68 11.46 15.31
N LEU A 283 -9.01 12.29 14.31
CA LEU A 283 -9.93 11.95 13.22
C LEU A 283 -9.22 11.36 12.00
N LEU A 284 -7.89 11.29 12.01
CA LEU A 284 -7.06 10.92 10.85
C LEU A 284 -6.50 9.51 10.95
N ARG A 285 -7.06 8.68 11.83
CA ARG A 285 -6.64 7.31 12.03
C ARG A 285 -7.83 6.37 11.93
N SER A 286 -7.72 5.36 11.08
CA SER A 286 -8.77 4.36 10.91
C SER A 286 -8.87 3.51 12.18
N GLU A 287 -10.09 3.09 12.54
CA GLU A 287 -10.30 2.09 13.59
C GLU A 287 -9.63 0.73 13.23
N MET A 288 -9.40 0.49 11.94
CA MET A 288 -8.68 -0.69 11.41
C MET A 288 -7.19 -0.68 11.78
N GLU A 289 -6.66 0.45 12.25
CA GLU A 289 -5.30 0.59 12.79
C GLU A 289 -5.29 0.48 14.33
N ASN A 290 -6.16 -0.37 14.88
CA ASN A 290 -6.25 -0.66 16.31
C ASN A 290 -6.26 -2.18 16.53
N THR A 291 -5.22 -2.68 17.21
CA THR A 291 -5.02 -4.11 17.44
C THR A 291 -6.16 -4.74 18.26
N GLN A 292 -6.67 -4.05 19.27
CA GLN A 292 -7.78 -4.54 20.09
C GLN A 292 -9.07 -4.67 19.25
N TYR A 293 -9.34 -3.67 18.40
CA TYR A 293 -10.50 -3.74 17.50
C TYR A 293 -10.37 -4.91 16.52
N LEU A 294 -9.18 -5.17 16.00
CA LEU A 294 -8.92 -6.31 15.11
C LEU A 294 -9.05 -7.66 15.83
N ASP A 295 -8.58 -7.77 17.07
CA ASP A 295 -8.80 -8.96 17.91
C ASP A 295 -10.30 -9.22 18.11
N ASP A 296 -11.08 -8.19 18.45
CA ASP A 296 -12.53 -8.31 18.62
C ASP A 296 -13.24 -8.65 17.31
N LEU A 297 -12.75 -8.12 16.18
CA LEU A 297 -13.25 -8.42 14.84
C LEU A 297 -12.99 -9.89 14.44
N LEU A 298 -11.81 -10.43 14.73
CA LEU A 298 -11.49 -11.85 14.49
C LEU A 298 -12.37 -12.76 15.36
N LYS A 299 -12.53 -12.42 16.64
CA LYS A 299 -13.34 -13.17 17.60
C LYS A 299 -14.82 -13.18 17.22
N ARG A 300 -15.42 -12.01 16.92
CA ARG A 300 -16.85 -11.90 16.60
C ARG A 300 -17.24 -12.55 15.26
N ASN A 301 -16.26 -12.83 14.41
CA ASN A 301 -16.45 -13.56 13.16
C ASN A 301 -16.03 -15.04 13.27
N ASP A 302 -15.79 -15.57 14.47
CA ASP A 302 -15.44 -16.99 14.70
C ASP A 302 -14.30 -17.49 13.80
N VAL A 303 -13.26 -16.66 13.64
CA VAL A 303 -12.15 -16.96 12.71
C VAL A 303 -11.25 -18.08 13.23
N PHE A 304 -10.95 -18.08 14.53
CA PHE A 304 -10.10 -19.08 15.18
C PHE A 304 -10.91 -19.83 16.24
N LYS A 305 -10.75 -21.16 16.28
CA LYS A 305 -11.39 -22.06 17.26
C LYS A 305 -10.35 -22.99 17.89
#